data_AF-B9SEY0-F1
#
_entry.id   AF-B9SEY0-F1
#
_cell.length_a   1.000
_cell.length_b   1.000
_cell.length_c   1.000
_cell.angle_alpha   90.00
_cell.angle_beta   90.00
_cell.angle_gamma   90.00
#
_symmetry.space_group_name_H-M   'P 1'
#
loop_
_entity.id
_entity.type
_entity.pdbx_description
1 polymer ?
#
loop_
_entity_poly.entity_id
_entity_poly.type
_entity_poly.pdbx_seq_one_letter_code
_entity_poly.pdbx_strand_id
1 'polypeptide(L)' 'MQGHSVLLNRMPTLHRLGIRAFQPILVEGRTICLHPLVCKGFNADFNGDQMVVHVPLSLEAQMEARLLI' A
#
# COMPACT_ATOMS: atom_id res chain seq x y z
N MET A 1 -15.71 2.42 2.92
CA MET A 1 -14.31 1.93 3.07
C MET A 1 -13.75 2.09 4.49
N GLN A 2 -14.48 2.66 5.46
CA GLN A 2 -13.99 2.75 6.84
C GLN A 2 -13.66 1.36 7.37
N GLY A 3 -12.40 1.19 7.79
CA GLY A 3 -11.91 -0.06 8.36
C GLY A 3 -11.40 -1.10 7.36
N HIS A 4 -11.53 -0.87 6.04
CA HIS A 4 -11.02 -1.79 5.02
C HIS A 4 -9.66 -1.32 4.50
N SER A 5 -8.59 -1.98 4.95
CA SER A 5 -7.23 -1.70 4.49
C SER A 5 -7.01 -2.16 3.06
N VAL A 6 -6.15 -1.47 2.32
CA VAL A 6 -5.62 -1.89 1.02
C VAL A 6 -4.13 -2.16 1.15
N LEU A 7 -3.59 -3.08 0.35
CA LEU A 7 -2.17 -3.35 0.31
C LEU A 7 -1.55 -2.60 -0.87
N LEU A 8 -0.48 -1.86 -0.62
CA LEU A 8 0.29 -1.17 -1.63
C LEU A 8 1.63 -1.88 -1.83
N ASN A 9 2.02 -2.10 -3.09
CA ASN A 9 3.26 -2.79 -3.47
C ASN A 9 4.01 -1.98 -4.53
N ARG A 10 5.34 -1.91 -4.43
CA ARG A 10 6.22 -1.42 -5.50
C ARG A 10 7.13 -2.56 -5.95
N MET A 11 7.19 -2.81 -7.26
CA MET A 11 8.08 -3.83 -7.82
C MET A 11 9.46 -3.23 -8.15
N PRO A 12 10.55 -4.00 -7.98
CA PRO A 12 10.62 -5.33 -7.40
C PRO A 12 10.51 -5.32 -5.87
N THR A 13 9.85 -6.34 -5.29
CA THR A 13 9.71 -6.49 -3.84
C THR A 13 10.96 -7.16 -3.25
N LEU A 14 11.87 -6.38 -2.68
CA LEU A 14 13.15 -6.88 -2.16
C LEU A 14 13.07 -7.46 -0.74
N HIS A 15 12.09 -7.01 0.04
CA HIS A 15 11.89 -7.41 1.42
C HIS A 15 10.45 -7.16 1.86
N ARG A 16 10.08 -7.63 3.05
CA ARG A 16 8.71 -7.54 3.58
C ARG A 16 8.09 -6.13 3.52
N LEU A 17 8.86 -5.07 3.79
CA LEU A 17 8.34 -3.70 3.75
C LEU A 17 8.00 -3.17 2.34
N GLY A 18 8.31 -3.92 1.28
CA GLY A 18 7.91 -3.58 -0.09
C GLY A 18 6.43 -3.84 -0.36
N ILE A 19 5.69 -4.43 0.59
CA ILE A 19 4.23 -4.50 0.62
C ILE A 19 3.78 -4.03 2.01
N ARG A 20 2.88 -3.04 2.06
CA ARG A 20 2.34 -2.51 3.33
C ARG A 20 0.86 -2.21 3.22
N ALA A 21 0.15 -2.34 4.33
CA ALA A 21 -1.26 -2.03 4.40
C ALA A 21 -1.49 -0.57 4.78
N PHE A 22 -2.49 0.05 4.15
CA PHE A 22 -2.91 1.41 4.45
C PHE A 22 -4.42 1.51 4.50
N GLN A 23 -4.93 2.42 5.32
CA GLN A 23 -6.30 2.88 5.22
C GLN A 23 -6.39 3.88 4.05
N PRO A 24 -7.15 3.59 2.98
CA PRO A 24 -7.22 4.48 1.84
C PRO A 24 -8.03 5.74 2.17
N ILE A 25 -7.55 6.89 1.69
CA ILE A 25 -8.28 8.15 1.64
C ILE A 25 -8.55 8.44 0.17
N LEU A 26 -9.83 8.61 -0.18
CA LEU A 26 -10.21 8.95 -1.55
C LEU A 26 -9.74 10.37 -1.86
N VAL A 27 -9.07 10.53 -3.00
CA VAL A 27 -8.56 11.81 -3.51
C VAL A 27 -9.01 11.98 -4.96
N GLU A 28 -9.11 13.23 -5.41
CA GLU A 28 -9.31 13.51 -6.83
C GLU A 28 -8.02 13.26 -7.64
N GLY A 29 -8.18 12.95 -8.93
CA GLY A 29 -7.06 12.67 -9.83
C GLY A 29 -6.82 11.18 -10.11
N ARG A 30 -5.64 10.85 -10.66
CA ARG A 30 -5.27 9.49 -11.11
C ARG A 30 -3.99 8.96 -10.45
N THR A 31 -3.44 9.68 -9.49
CA THR A 31 -2.17 9.36 -8.84
C THR A 31 -2.40 8.80 -7.44
N ILE A 32 -1.59 7.81 -7.04
CA ILE A 32 -1.58 7.31 -5.67
C ILE A 32 -0.75 8.27 -4.82
N CYS A 33 -1.33 8.76 -3.72
CA CYS A 33 -0.60 9.55 -2.73
C CYS A 33 0.11 8.61 -1.74
N LEU A 34 1.43 8.71 -1.63
CA LEU A 34 2.24 7.90 -0.71
C LEU A 34 2.77 8.74 0.44
N HIS A 35 2.72 8.20 1.66
CA HIS A 35 3.28 8.87 2.83
C HIS A 35 4.83 8.95 2.74
N PRO A 36 5.47 10.12 2.95
CA PRO A 36 6.92 10.27 2.74
C PRO A 36 7.78 9.30 3.56
N LEU A 37 7.39 9.01 4.81
CA LEU A 37 8.16 8.13 5.70
C LEU A 37 8.22 6.66 5.25
N VAL A 38 7.32 6.20 4.38
CA VAL A 38 7.36 4.81 3.87
C VAL A 38 8.13 4.69 2.57
N CYS A 39 8.51 5.80 1.92
CA CYS A 39 9.20 5.78 0.62
C CYS A 39 10.47 4.94 0.65
N LYS A 40 11.28 5.07 1.71
CA LYS A 40 12.49 4.26 1.88
C LYS A 40 12.20 2.75 1.96
N GLY A 41 11.10 2.36 2.60
CA GLY A 41 10.68 0.95 2.69
C GLY A 41 10.23 0.37 1.34
N PHE A 42 9.72 1.21 0.44
CA PHE A 42 9.42 0.79 -0.94
C PHE A 42 10.59 1.02 -1.90
N ASN A 43 11.67 1.65 -1.45
CA ASN A 43 12.69 2.26 -2.29
C ASN A 43 12.11 3.21 -3.36
N ALA A 44 10.93 3.81 -3.07
CA ALA A 44 10.17 4.59 -4.03
C ALA A 44 10.72 6.02 -4.16
N ASP A 45 10.74 6.51 -5.39
CA ASP A 45 10.87 7.93 -5.71
C ASP A 45 9.61 8.43 -6.44
N PHE A 46 9.62 9.66 -6.93
CA PHE A 46 8.47 10.27 -7.62
C PHE A 46 8.80 10.69 -9.06
N ASN A 47 9.74 10.00 -9.72
CA ASN A 47 10.13 10.30 -11.09
C ASN A 47 9.30 9.57 -12.17
N GLY A 48 8.26 8.83 -11.76
CA GLY A 48 7.44 7.98 -12.64
C GLY A 48 7.17 6.59 -12.09
N ASP A 49 7.66 6.28 -10.89
CA ASP A 49 7.38 5.04 -10.18
C ASP A 49 5.87 4.71 -10.15
N GLN A 50 5.57 3.43 -10.40
CA GLN A 50 4.21 2.88 -10.33
C GLN A 50 4.11 1.89 -9.17
N MET A 51 2.92 1.83 -8.58
CA MET A 51 2.61 0.92 -7.48
C MET A 51 1.30 0.18 -7.76
N VAL A 52 1.20 -1.04 -7.24
CA VAL A 52 0.03 -1.89 -7.36
C VAL A 52 -0.77 -1.84 -6.06
N VAL A 53 -2.09 -1.74 -6.20
CA VAL A 53 -3.03 -1.79 -5.08
C VAL A 53 -3.75 -3.13 -5.09
N HIS A 54 -3.74 -3.83 -3.96
CA HIS A 54 -4.50 -5.06 -3.76
C HIS A 54 -5.57 -4.85 -2.69
N VAL A 55 -6.76 -5.42 -2.92
CA VAL A 55 -7.87 -5.38 -1.97
C VAL A 55 -8.04 -6.76 -1.34
N PRO A 56 -7.72 -6.93 -0.04
CA PRO A 56 -7.99 -8.18 0.66
C PRO A 56 -9.50 -8.37 0.79
N LEU A 57 -10.00 -9.57 0.46
CA LEU A 57 -11.44 -9.86 0.42
C LEU A 57 -11.93 -10.62 1.66
N SER A 58 -11.29 -11.72 2.02
CA SER A 58 -11.72 -12.53 3.17
C SER A 58 -11.45 -11.81 4.50
N LEU A 59 -12.17 -12.22 5.54
CA LEU A 59 -12.00 -11.66 6.88
C LEU A 59 -10.57 -11.88 7.40
N GLU A 60 -10.02 -13.06 7.16
CA GLU A 60 -8.66 -13.44 7.52
C GLU A 60 -7.65 -12.52 6.83
N ALA A 61 -7.79 -12.31 5.52
CA ALA A 61 -6.90 -11.42 4.76
C ALA A 61 -6.99 -9.97 5.25
N GLN A 62 -8.18 -9.49 5.60
CA GLN A 62 -8.35 -8.14 6.17
C GLN A 62 -7.72 -8.02 7.56
N MET A 63 -7.84 -9.06 8.39
CA MET A 63 -7.21 -9.11 9.71
C MET A 63 -5.70 -9.11 9.62
N GLU A 64 -5.13 -9.94 8.74
CA GLU A 64 -3.68 -9.98 8.48
C GLU A 64 -3.18 -8.63 7.96
N ALA A 65 -3.89 -8.02 7.01
CA ALA A 65 -3.55 -6.70 6.50
C ALA A 65 -3.54 -5.63 7.60
N ARG A 66 -4.43 -5.70 8.59
CA ARG A 66 -4.46 -4.70 9.68
C ARG A 66 -3.38 -4.93 10.74
N LEU A 67 -3.07 -6.20 11.04
CA LEU A 67 -2.25 -6.55 12.21
C LEU A 67 -0.79 -6.87 11.86
N LEU A 68 -0.53 -7.36 10.65
CA LEU A 68 0.77 -7.94 10.27
C LEU A 68 1.48 -7.19 9.14
N ILE A 69 0.75 -6.54 8.24
CA ILE A 69 1.31 -5.89 7.04
C ILE A 69 1.23 -4.38 7.11
#